data_AF-A0A7W2LZL6-F1
#
_entry.id   AF-A0A7W2LZL6-F1
#
_cell.length_a   1.000
_cell.length_b   1.000
_cell.length_c   1.000
_cell.angle_alpha   90.00
_cell.angle_beta   90.00
_cell.angle_gamma   90.00
#
_symmetry.space_group_name_H-M   'P 1'
#
loop_
_entity.id
_entity.type
_entity.pdbx_description
1 polymer ?
#
loop_
_entity_poly.entity_id
_entity_poly.type
_entity_poly.pdbx_seq_one_letter_code
_entity_poly.pdbx_strand_id
1 'polypeptide(L)'
;MNLSLPSALALIVRFGSDEMAQLAVPATSHPIEGELLEAAAKGAPLDDWSAEDVASAVAAIARIADAATRARSEVQFYLRYRLQGEDAPGWVADDLPELTRFHLYGEKANADSAVRLRYKDIITRLESLAAEDEKRGAAESGQSGLQISHQPRMFNRTTLRGL
;
A
#
# COMPACT_ATOMS: atom_id res chain seq x y z
N MET A 1 -0.21 7.16 -10.35
CA MET A 1 -1.04 7.29 -9.14
C MET A 1 -0.12 7.34 -7.93
N ASN A 2 -0.15 8.42 -7.14
CA ASN A 2 0.76 8.60 -6.01
C ASN A 2 -0.01 8.48 -4.69
N LEU A 3 -0.02 7.28 -4.09
CA LEU A 3 -0.52 7.10 -2.72
C LEU A 3 0.53 7.57 -1.74
N SER A 4 0.19 8.54 -0.89
CA SER A 4 1.05 8.98 0.21
C SER A 4 1.10 7.94 1.32
N LEU A 5 2.29 7.71 1.88
CA LEU A 5 2.46 6.81 3.02
C LEU A 5 1.95 7.47 4.30
N PRO A 6 1.25 6.74 5.19
CA PRO A 6 0.94 7.25 6.52
C PRO A 6 2.24 7.46 7.30
N SER A 7 2.35 8.62 7.97
CA SER A 7 3.46 8.88 8.88
C SER A 7 3.27 8.13 10.20
N ALA A 8 4.35 7.93 10.95
CA ALA A 8 4.27 7.36 12.30
C ALA A 8 3.33 8.18 13.21
N LEU A 9 3.42 9.51 13.14
CA LEU A 9 2.53 10.40 13.89
C LEU A 9 1.05 10.20 13.51
N ALA A 10 0.73 10.00 12.23
CA ALA A 10 -0.65 9.76 11.80
C ALA A 10 -1.21 8.44 12.37
N LEU A 11 -0.39 7.39 12.48
CA LEU A 11 -0.80 6.13 13.11
C LEU A 11 -0.94 6.27 14.63
N ILE A 12 -0.01 6.97 15.28
CA ILE A 12 -0.05 7.22 16.73
C ILE A 12 -1.31 7.99 17.10
N VAL A 13 -1.66 9.05 16.36
CA VAL A 13 -2.89 9.83 16.59
C VAL A 13 -4.14 8.97 16.38
N ARG A 14 -4.13 8.04 15.43
CA ARG A 14 -5.30 7.22 15.09
C ARG A 14 -5.51 6.03 16.02
N PHE A 15 -4.44 5.37 16.45
CA PHE A 15 -4.50 4.10 17.19
C PHE A 15 -3.99 4.19 18.63
N GLY A 16 -3.35 5.30 18.99
CA GLY A 16 -2.75 5.51 20.30
C GLY A 16 -1.26 5.17 20.33
N SER A 17 -0.52 5.95 21.12
CA SER A 17 0.93 5.84 21.27
C SER A 17 1.37 4.50 21.85
N ASP A 18 0.66 4.01 22.88
CA ASP A 18 1.04 2.80 23.60
C ASP A 18 0.88 1.55 22.75
N GLU A 19 -0.22 1.47 21.99
CA GLU A 19 -0.41 0.38 21.05
C GLU A 19 0.69 0.40 19.98
N MET A 20 0.99 1.58 19.42
CA MET A 20 2.02 1.70 18.39
C MET A 20 3.41 1.34 18.92
N ALA A 21 3.75 1.72 20.16
CA ALA A 21 5.00 1.29 20.79
C ALA A 21 5.07 -0.23 20.95
N GLN A 22 4.02 -0.86 21.48
CA GLN A 22 3.97 -2.32 21.66
C GLN A 22 4.08 -3.11 20.35
N LEU A 23 3.54 -2.57 19.25
CA LEU A 23 3.58 -3.22 17.95
C LEU A 23 4.87 -2.94 17.17
N ALA A 24 5.40 -1.73 17.27
CA ALA A 24 6.49 -1.26 16.44
C ALA A 24 7.87 -1.51 17.05
N VAL A 25 8.00 -1.57 18.37
CA VAL A 25 9.29 -1.82 19.03
C VAL A 25 9.73 -3.27 18.74
N PRO A 26 10.92 -3.48 18.14
CA PRO A 26 11.44 -4.83 17.91
C PRO A 26 11.60 -5.59 19.23
N ALA A 27 11.32 -6.89 19.23
CA ALA A 27 11.48 -7.73 20.42
C ALA A 27 12.93 -7.82 20.94
N THR A 28 13.91 -7.41 20.12
CA THR A 28 15.33 -7.35 20.46
C THR A 28 15.76 -6.00 21.04
N SER A 29 14.86 -5.01 21.09
CA SER A 29 15.11 -3.65 21.59
C SER A 29 14.52 -3.45 22.97
N HIS A 30 14.90 -2.36 23.65
CA HIS A 30 14.32 -1.99 24.92
C HIS A 30 12.83 -1.62 24.73
N PRO A 31 11.90 -2.17 25.53
CA PRO A 31 10.51 -1.72 25.52
C PRO A 31 10.44 -0.24 25.91
N ILE A 32 9.66 0.56 25.19
CA ILE A 32 9.49 1.98 25.49
C ILE A 32 8.02 2.32 25.70
N GLU A 33 7.78 3.37 26.46
CA GLU A 33 6.45 3.97 26.62
C GLU A 33 6.01 4.68 25.33
N GLY A 34 4.69 4.76 25.13
CA GLY A 34 4.12 5.43 23.97
C GLY A 34 4.51 6.90 23.85
N GLU A 35 4.64 7.60 24.98
CA GLU A 35 5.02 9.02 25.03
C GLU A 35 6.36 9.29 24.33
N LEU A 36 7.35 8.43 24.54
CA LEU A 36 8.64 8.55 23.87
C LEU A 36 8.52 8.34 22.36
N LEU A 37 7.76 7.32 21.94
CA LEU A 37 7.53 7.08 20.51
C LEU A 37 6.83 8.29 19.86
N GLU A 38 5.86 8.89 20.55
CA GLU A 38 5.14 10.07 20.08
C GLU A 38 6.06 11.31 20.01
N ALA A 39 6.87 11.55 21.03
CA ALA A 39 7.85 12.63 21.05
C ALA A 39 8.84 12.50 19.88
N ALA A 40 9.38 11.29 19.66
CA ALA A 40 10.27 10.98 18.57
C ALA A 40 9.59 11.19 17.20
N ALA A 41 8.34 10.75 17.04
CA ALA A 41 7.58 10.92 15.80
C ALA A 41 7.23 12.40 15.50
N LYS A 42 7.11 13.24 16.53
CA LYS A 42 6.93 14.70 16.40
C LYS A 42 8.23 15.45 16.13
N GLY A 43 9.39 14.81 16.30
CA GLY A 43 10.69 15.48 16.27
C GLY A 43 10.91 16.42 17.47
N ALA A 44 10.28 16.11 18.61
CA ALA A 44 10.50 16.84 19.86
C ALA A 44 11.92 16.58 20.42
N PRO A 45 12.46 17.46 21.28
CA PRO A 45 13.69 17.18 22.02
C PRO A 45 13.56 15.88 22.80
N LEU A 46 14.62 15.05 22.81
CA LEU A 46 14.65 13.75 23.49
C LEU A 46 15.69 13.68 24.62
N ASP A 47 16.12 14.84 25.13
CA ASP A 47 17.24 14.95 26.07
C ASP A 47 16.95 14.33 27.46
N ASP A 48 15.67 14.17 27.82
CA ASP A 48 15.24 13.60 29.09
C ASP A 48 15.16 12.06 29.09
N TRP A 49 15.34 11.42 27.92
CA TRP A 49 15.27 9.97 27.77
C TRP A 49 16.66 9.33 27.64
N SER A 50 16.76 8.05 28.01
CA SER A 50 18.02 7.33 27.86
C SER A 50 18.34 7.09 26.38
N ALA A 51 19.64 7.02 26.05
CA ALA A 51 20.07 6.76 24.67
C ALA A 51 19.57 5.39 24.15
N GLU A 52 19.38 4.41 25.03
CA GLU A 52 18.85 3.09 24.69
C GLU A 52 17.37 3.16 24.30
N ASP A 53 16.58 3.95 25.03
CA ASP A 53 15.17 4.16 24.73
C ASP A 53 14.99 4.94 23.43
N VAL A 54 15.80 5.99 23.23
CA VAL A 54 15.80 6.78 22.00
C VAL A 54 16.15 5.90 20.79
N ALA A 55 17.15 5.02 20.91
CA ALA A 55 17.48 4.06 19.85
C ALA A 55 16.31 3.11 19.54
N SER A 56 15.59 2.68 20.57
CA SER A 56 14.39 1.82 20.43
C SER A 56 13.24 2.57 19.75
N ALA A 57 13.04 3.85 20.05
CA ALA A 57 12.05 4.70 19.39
C ALA A 57 12.37 4.91 17.90
N VAL A 58 13.64 5.17 17.56
CA VAL A 58 14.09 5.29 16.17
C VAL A 58 13.86 3.99 15.40
N ALA A 59 14.20 2.84 16.00
CA ALA A 59 13.95 1.53 15.40
C ALA A 59 12.44 1.27 15.19
N ALA A 60 11.59 1.68 16.13
CA ALA A 60 10.15 1.57 16.01
C ALA A 60 9.59 2.44 14.86
N ILE A 61 10.05 3.69 14.72
CA ILE A 61 9.66 4.57 13.61
C ILE A 61 10.06 3.97 12.26
N ALA A 62 11.27 3.40 12.16
CA ALA A 62 11.72 2.73 10.94
C ALA A 62 10.82 1.53 10.60
N ARG A 63 10.47 0.70 11.59
CA ARG A 63 9.56 -0.45 11.38
C ARG A 63 8.16 -0.01 10.94
N ILE A 64 7.65 1.10 11.47
CA ILE A 64 6.39 1.70 11.01
C ILE A 64 6.47 2.11 9.54
N ALA A 65 7.54 2.79 9.13
CA ALA A 65 7.74 3.20 7.74
C ALA A 65 7.84 2.00 6.78
N ASP A 66 8.51 0.92 7.21
CA ASP A 66 8.57 -0.33 6.45
C ASP A 66 7.18 -0.98 6.30
N ALA A 67 6.40 -1.05 7.38
CA ALA A 67 5.05 -1.59 7.35
C ALA A 67 4.12 -0.75 6.45
N ALA A 68 4.23 0.58 6.50
CA ALA A 68 3.50 1.48 5.62
C ALA A 68 3.84 1.25 4.15
N THR A 69 5.13 1.03 3.86
CA THR A 69 5.61 0.73 2.50
C THR A 69 5.03 -0.59 1.99
N ARG A 70 5.01 -1.65 2.82
CA ARG A 70 4.39 -2.93 2.47
C ARG A 70 2.90 -2.78 2.19
N ALA A 71 2.17 -2.08 3.06
CA ALA A 71 0.75 -1.80 2.88
C ALA A 71 0.48 -1.07 1.55
N ARG A 72 1.30 -0.07 1.20
CA ARG A 72 1.19 0.65 -0.07
C ARG A 72 1.46 -0.25 -1.26
N SER A 73 2.50 -1.08 -1.21
CA SER A 73 2.82 -2.03 -2.30
C SER A 73 1.69 -3.04 -2.52
N GLU A 74 1.07 -3.53 -1.45
CA GLU A 74 -0.09 -4.42 -1.52
C GLU A 74 -1.30 -3.71 -2.16
N VAL A 75 -1.62 -2.49 -1.74
CA VAL A 75 -2.67 -1.70 -2.38
C VAL A 75 -2.37 -1.45 -3.86
N GLN A 76 -1.12 -1.11 -4.20
CA GLN A 76 -0.69 -0.88 -5.58
C GLN A 76 -0.87 -2.11 -6.47
N PHE A 77 -0.71 -3.32 -5.91
CA PHE A 77 -0.99 -4.54 -6.63
C PHE A 77 -2.44 -4.53 -7.16
N TYR A 78 -3.44 -4.24 -6.32
CA TYR A 78 -4.84 -4.20 -6.76
C TYR A 78 -5.15 -3.05 -7.71
N LEU A 79 -4.52 -1.90 -7.52
CA LEU A 79 -4.71 -0.73 -8.37
C LEU A 79 -4.02 -0.85 -9.74
N ARG A 80 -3.30 -1.93 -10.04
CA ARG A 80 -2.61 -2.12 -11.33
C ARG A 80 -3.55 -2.11 -12.55
N TYR A 81 -4.83 -2.40 -12.36
CA TYR A 81 -5.84 -2.44 -13.41
C TYR A 81 -6.53 -1.09 -13.64
N ARG A 82 -6.29 -0.11 -12.78
CA ARG A 82 -6.79 1.26 -12.95
C ARG A 82 -6.26 1.86 -14.24
N LEU A 83 -7.11 2.64 -14.91
CA LEU A 83 -6.71 3.40 -16.08
C LEU A 83 -5.64 4.44 -15.72
N GLN A 84 -4.71 4.68 -16.64
CA GLN A 84 -3.70 5.71 -16.42
C GLN A 84 -4.35 7.09 -16.32
N GLY A 85 -4.01 7.83 -15.27
CA GLY A 85 -4.57 9.16 -15.00
C GLY A 85 -5.78 9.15 -14.07
N GLU A 86 -6.37 7.98 -13.77
CA GLU A 86 -7.33 7.88 -12.68
C GLU A 86 -6.59 7.81 -11.33
N ASP A 87 -7.11 8.55 -10.35
CA ASP A 87 -6.63 8.51 -8.97
C ASP A 87 -7.22 7.33 -8.21
N ALA A 88 -6.57 6.90 -7.12
CA ALA A 88 -7.15 5.94 -6.20
C ALA A 88 -8.43 6.52 -5.59
N PRO A 89 -9.44 5.71 -5.25
CA PRO A 89 -10.58 6.21 -4.49
C PRO A 89 -10.09 6.73 -3.13
N GLY A 90 -10.70 7.81 -2.62
CA GLY A 90 -10.29 8.40 -1.33
C GLY A 90 -10.23 7.40 -0.17
N TRP A 91 -11.17 6.45 -0.15
CA TRP A 91 -11.22 5.40 0.88
C TRP A 91 -9.95 4.53 0.94
N VAL A 92 -9.21 4.38 -0.16
CA VAL A 92 -7.96 3.62 -0.17
C VAL A 92 -6.90 4.32 0.68
N ALA A 93 -6.82 5.65 0.60
CA ALA A 93 -5.93 6.43 1.45
C ALA A 93 -6.38 6.37 2.91
N ASP A 94 -7.70 6.40 3.16
CA ASP A 94 -8.28 6.34 4.52
C ASP A 94 -8.07 4.97 5.20
N ASP A 95 -8.01 3.89 4.41
CA ASP A 95 -7.82 2.52 4.89
C ASP A 95 -6.33 2.10 4.96
N LEU A 96 -5.42 2.86 4.35
CA LEU A 96 -3.98 2.56 4.36
C LEU A 96 -3.36 2.50 5.78
N PRO A 97 -3.78 3.33 6.76
CA PRO A 97 -3.39 3.18 8.16
C PRO A 97 -3.78 1.83 8.78
N GLU A 98 -4.96 1.29 8.46
CA GLU A 98 -5.43 0.00 9.00
C GLU A 98 -4.60 -1.16 8.43
N LEU A 99 -4.28 -1.12 7.13
CA LEU A 99 -3.38 -2.09 6.51
C LEU A 99 -1.98 -2.02 7.13
N THR A 100 -1.47 -0.81 7.38
CA THR A 100 -0.18 -0.60 8.04
C THR A 100 -0.17 -1.20 9.45
N ARG A 101 -1.24 -0.96 10.23
CA ARG A 101 -1.43 -1.55 11.56
C ARG A 101 -1.46 -3.08 11.51
N PHE A 102 -2.14 -3.68 10.53
CA PHE A 102 -2.13 -5.12 10.34
C PHE A 102 -0.71 -5.66 10.05
N HIS A 103 0.05 -5.00 9.18
CA HIS A 103 1.44 -5.38 8.89
C HIS A 103 2.38 -5.26 10.11
N LEU A 104 2.08 -4.35 11.05
CA LEU A 104 2.81 -4.26 12.33
C LEU A 104 2.45 -5.41 13.28
N TYR A 105 1.18 -5.80 13.33
CA TYR A 105 0.75 -6.99 14.08
C TYR A 105 1.42 -8.27 13.56
N GLY A 106 1.49 -8.43 12.23
CA GLY A 106 2.05 -9.62 11.58
C GLY A 106 1.41 -10.91 12.11
N GLU A 107 2.25 -11.89 12.47
CA GLU A 107 1.81 -13.20 12.98
C GLU A 107 1.04 -13.13 14.32
N LYS A 108 1.09 -12.00 15.05
CA LYS A 108 0.33 -11.82 16.30
C LYS A 108 -1.16 -11.61 16.06
N ALA A 109 -1.58 -11.29 14.82
CA ALA A 109 -2.98 -11.11 14.48
C ALA A 109 -3.70 -12.47 14.44
N ASN A 110 -4.39 -12.82 15.54
CA ASN A 110 -5.20 -14.03 15.59
C ASN A 110 -6.37 -13.96 14.57
N ALA A 111 -6.96 -15.13 14.25
CA ALA A 111 -7.99 -15.27 13.22
C ALA A 111 -9.22 -14.38 13.41
N ASP A 112 -9.58 -14.15 14.67
CA ASP A 112 -10.81 -13.46 15.07
C ASP A 112 -10.54 -12.03 15.58
N SER A 113 -9.31 -11.53 15.43
CA SER A 113 -8.96 -10.18 15.85
C SER A 113 -9.67 -9.16 14.98
N ALA A 114 -10.16 -8.09 15.61
CA ALA A 114 -10.77 -6.97 14.90
C ALA A 114 -9.84 -6.40 13.80
N VAL A 115 -8.52 -6.41 14.04
CA VAL A 115 -7.51 -5.97 13.07
C VAL A 115 -7.47 -6.87 11.84
N ARG A 116 -7.51 -8.20 12.01
CA ARG A 116 -7.52 -9.14 10.89
C ARG A 116 -8.83 -9.12 10.12
N LEU A 117 -9.96 -8.94 10.81
CA LEU A 117 -11.26 -8.76 10.16
C LEU A 117 -11.27 -7.48 9.32
N ARG A 118 -10.80 -6.36 9.89
CA ARG A 118 -10.69 -5.09 9.17
C ARG A 118 -9.78 -5.20 7.95
N TYR A 119 -8.65 -5.87 8.08
CA TYR A 119 -7.76 -6.16 6.95
C TYR A 119 -8.49 -6.94 5.85
N LYS A 120 -9.18 -8.04 6.18
CA LYS A 120 -9.93 -8.85 5.19
C LYS A 120 -11.00 -8.04 4.47
N ASP A 121 -11.73 -7.18 5.19
CA ASP A 121 -12.76 -6.32 4.58
C ASP A 121 -12.14 -5.36 3.55
N ILE A 122 -11.00 -4.74 3.90
CA ILE A 122 -10.28 -3.84 2.99
C ILE A 122 -9.79 -4.59 1.76
N ILE A 123 -9.19 -5.77 1.93
CA ILE A 123 -8.70 -6.61 0.83
C ILE A 123 -9.85 -7.04 -0.09
N THR A 124 -10.97 -7.48 0.47
CA THR A 124 -12.16 -7.89 -0.32
C THR A 124 -12.68 -6.74 -1.19
N ARG A 125 -12.68 -5.52 -0.64
CA ARG A 125 -13.08 -4.32 -1.36
C ARG A 125 -12.09 -3.93 -2.46
N LEU A 126 -10.78 -4.06 -2.19
CA LEU A 126 -9.72 -3.86 -3.19
C LEU A 126 -9.80 -4.89 -4.32
N GLU A 127 -10.09 -6.16 -4.01
CA GLU A 127 -10.32 -7.22 -4.99
C GLU A 127 -11.52 -6.94 -5.89
N SER A 128 -12.62 -6.48 -5.29
CA SER A 128 -13.82 -6.10 -6.01
C SER A 128 -13.54 -4.94 -6.96
N LEU A 129 -12.81 -3.93 -6.47
CA LEU A 129 -12.37 -2.80 -7.29
C LEU A 129 -11.49 -3.24 -8.46
N ALA A 130 -10.48 -4.08 -8.19
CA ALA A 130 -9.56 -4.59 -9.20
C ALA A 130 -10.32 -5.37 -10.29
N ALA A 131 -11.28 -6.21 -9.90
CA ALA A 131 -12.10 -6.98 -10.84
C ALA A 131 -13.03 -6.10 -11.69
N GLU A 132 -13.57 -5.03 -11.13
CA GLU A 132 -14.37 -4.04 -11.87
C GLU A 132 -13.52 -3.26 -12.87
N ASP A 133 -12.34 -2.80 -12.45
CA ASP A 133 -11.41 -2.06 -13.30
C ASP A 133 -10.84 -2.94 -14.42
N GLU A 134 -10.52 -4.21 -14.14
CA GLU A 134 -10.10 -5.19 -15.15
C GLU A 134 -11.20 -5.45 -16.19
N LYS A 135 -12.46 -5.62 -15.77
CA LYS A 135 -13.60 -5.77 -16.68
C LYS A 135 -13.82 -4.52 -17.55
N ARG A 136 -13.67 -3.32 -16.96
CA ARG A 136 -13.79 -2.06 -17.69
C ARG A 136 -12.68 -1.92 -18.74
N GLY A 137 -11.42 -2.16 -18.35
CA GLY A 137 -10.28 -2.13 -19.27
C GLY A 137 -10.37 -3.17 -20.39
N ALA A 138 -10.91 -4.36 -20.12
CA ALA A 138 -11.20 -5.37 -21.14
C ALA A 138 -12.28 -4.93 -22.13
N ALA A 139 -13.33 -4.25 -21.65
CA ALA A 139 -14.40 -3.71 -22.50
C ALA A 139 -13.89 -2.58 -23.43
N GLU A 140 -13.04 -1.68 -22.92
CA GLU A 140 -12.41 -0.60 -23.71
C GLU A 140 -11.39 -1.14 -24.72
N SER A 141 -10.63 -2.17 -24.35
CA SER A 141 -9.70 -2.85 -25.27
C SER A 141 -10.46 -3.57 -26.40
N GLY A 142 -11.65 -4.11 -26.12
CA GLY A 142 -12.53 -4.70 -27.13
C GLY A 142 -13.20 -3.68 -28.07
N GLN A 143 -13.27 -2.41 -27.67
CA GLN A 143 -13.77 -1.31 -28.50
C GLN A 143 -12.67 -0.57 -29.26
N SER A 144 -11.39 -0.87 -29.00
CA SER A 144 -10.30 -0.40 -29.84
C SER A 144 -10.52 -0.95 -31.25
N GLY A 145 -11.07 -0.10 -32.12
CA GLY A 145 -11.29 -0.35 -33.53
C GLY A 145 -9.97 -0.64 -34.22
N LEU A 146 -9.50 -1.87 -34.06
CA LEU A 146 -8.36 -2.45 -34.76
C LEU A 146 -8.76 -2.52 -36.23
N GLN A 147 -8.67 -1.38 -36.92
CA GLN A 147 -8.60 -1.35 -38.37
C GLN A 147 -7.26 -1.99 -38.72
N ILE A 148 -7.30 -3.31 -38.93
CA ILE A 148 -6.23 -4.03 -39.58
C ILE A 148 -6.14 -3.47 -41.00
N SER A 149 -5.37 -2.39 -41.19
CA SER A 149 -5.01 -1.93 -42.52
C SER A 149 -4.02 -2.94 -43.07
N HIS A 150 -4.51 -3.92 -43.82
CA HIS A 150 -3.63 -4.78 -44.60
C HIS A 150 -2.83 -3.91 -45.57
N GLN A 151 -1.50 -4.02 -45.52
CA GLN A 151 -0.67 -3.46 -46.58
C GLN A 151 -1.09 -4.09 -47.93
N PRO A 152 -1.29 -3.28 -48.99
CA PRO A 152 -1.63 -3.80 -50.30
C PRO A 152 -0.50 -4.72 -50.78
N ARG A 153 -0.86 -5.93 -51.24
CA ARG A 153 0.10 -6.92 -51.72
C ARG A 153 0.78 -6.40 -52.98
N MET A 154 2.05 -6.01 -52.85
CA MET A 154 2.88 -5.48 -53.96
C MET A 154 3.23 -6.53 -55.03
N PHE A 155 3.04 -7.82 -54.74
CA PHE A 155 3.29 -8.91 -55.68
C PHE A 155 2.05 -9.80 -55.80
N ASN A 156 1.50 -9.89 -57.00
CA ASN A 156 0.47 -10.86 -57.34
C ASN A 156 0.98 -11.78 -58.46
N ARG A 157 0.35 -12.95 -58.65
CA ARG A 157 0.74 -13.90 -59.72
C ARG A 157 0.68 -13.29 -61.12
N THR A 158 -0.03 -12.16 -61.27
CA THR A 158 -0.17 -11.44 -62.54
C THR A 158 1.08 -10.60 -62.85
N THR A 159 1.75 -10.02 -61.85
CA THR A 159 2.97 -9.20 -62.04
C THR A 159 4.25 -10.02 -62.21
N LEU A 160 4.23 -11.32 -61.90
CA LEU A 160 5.40 -12.23 -61.98
C LEU A 160 5.47 -13.07 -63.28
N ARG A 161 4.56 -12.87 -64.25
CA ARG A 161 4.56 -13.61 -65.54
C ARG A 161 5.34 -12.92 -66.68
N GLY A 162 6.03 -11.81 -66.38
CA GLY A 162 6.72 -10.99 -67.38
C GLY A 162 8.25 -11.00 -67.34
N LEU A 163 8.87 -11.94 -66.63
CA LEU A 163 10.32 -12.16 -66.63
C LEU A 163 10.68 -13.39 -67.47
#